data_AF-A0A4R1WI28-F1
#
_entry.id   AF-A0A4R1WI28-F1
#
_cell.length_a   1.000
_cell.length_b   1.000
_cell.length_c   1.000
_cell.angle_alpha   90.00
_cell.angle_beta   90.00
_cell.angle_gamma   90.00
#
_symmetry.space_group_name_H-M   'P 1'
#
loop_
_entity.id
_entity.type
_entity.pdbx_description
1 polymer ?
#
loop_
_entity_poly.entity_id
_entity_poly.type
_entity_poly.pdbx_seq_one_letter_code
_entity_poly.pdbx_strand_id
1 'polypeptide(L)'
;MGGREFPDEWPTVKTEPRDADLMVGENDTVDHWVACYREQIEQSRAVAASMDLDSPCARPDLIECNVRYVLFHMIEETARHAGHADIIRETLDGSRGM
;
A
#
# COMPACT_ATOMS: atom_id res chain seq x y z
N MET A 1 -19.89 -4.43 -8.02
CA MET A 1 -19.27 -5.48 -8.87
C MET A 1 -18.28 -4.79 -9.80
N GLY A 2 -17.14 -4.36 -9.26
CA GLY A 2 -16.14 -3.55 -9.96
C GLY A 2 -14.90 -4.37 -10.30
N GLY A 3 -15.08 -5.40 -11.15
CA GLY A 3 -13.99 -6.23 -11.66
C GLY A 3 -13.18 -5.48 -12.70
N ARG A 4 -12.36 -4.52 -12.27
CA ARG A 4 -11.32 -3.95 -13.11
C ARG A 4 -10.14 -4.90 -13.03
N GLU A 5 -9.74 -5.50 -14.16
CA GLU A 5 -8.46 -6.20 -14.24
C GLU A 5 -7.35 -5.15 -14.18
N PHE A 6 -6.51 -5.25 -13.15
CA PHE A 6 -5.26 -4.51 -13.10
C PHE A 6 -4.15 -5.41 -13.70
N PRO A 7 -3.32 -4.90 -14.61
CA PRO A 7 -2.16 -5.65 -15.09
C PRO A 7 -1.25 -5.99 -13.90
N ASP A 8 -0.74 -7.23 -13.83
CA ASP A 8 0.14 -7.74 -12.77
C ASP A 8 -0.47 -7.84 -11.35
N GLU A 9 -1.75 -8.17 -11.22
CA GLU A 9 -2.39 -8.31 -9.89
C GLU A 9 -2.49 -9.72 -9.31
N TRP A 10 -2.46 -9.74 -7.98
CA TRP A 10 -2.51 -10.91 -7.10
C TRP A 10 -3.70 -11.86 -7.36
N PRO A 11 -3.52 -13.19 -7.27
CA PRO A 11 -2.25 -13.87 -7.07
C PRO A 11 -1.60 -14.18 -8.42
N THR A 12 -0.59 -13.42 -8.82
CA THR A 12 0.38 -13.88 -9.82
C THR A 12 1.43 -14.73 -9.09
N VAL A 13 1.72 -15.91 -9.63
CA VAL A 13 2.92 -16.65 -9.22
C VAL A 13 4.10 -15.84 -9.72
N LYS A 14 4.79 -15.14 -8.80
CA LYS A 14 6.05 -14.46 -9.14
C LYS A 14 7.05 -15.51 -9.62
N THR A 15 7.58 -15.33 -10.82
CA THR A 15 8.68 -16.17 -11.37
C THR A 15 10.04 -15.73 -10.86
N GLU A 16 10.10 -14.56 -10.23
CA GLU A 16 11.30 -13.97 -9.67
C GLU A 16 11.76 -14.70 -8.39
N PRO A 17 13.05 -14.55 -8.00
CA PRO A 17 13.53 -15.01 -6.71
C PRO A 17 12.65 -14.50 -5.57
N ARG A 18 12.46 -15.32 -4.52
CA ARG A 18 11.62 -14.98 -3.36
C ARG A 18 11.94 -13.62 -2.75
N ASP A 19 13.22 -13.26 -2.75
CA ASP A 19 13.71 -12.07 -2.07
C ASP A 19 13.92 -10.90 -3.06
N ALA A 20 13.41 -11.01 -4.31
CA ALA A 20 13.59 -9.99 -5.35
C ALA A 20 13.06 -8.61 -4.94
N ASP A 21 11.93 -8.55 -4.23
CA ASP A 21 11.35 -7.28 -3.72
C ASP A 21 12.23 -6.60 -2.65
N LEU A 22 13.27 -7.29 -2.14
CA LEU A 22 14.22 -6.78 -1.15
C LEU A 22 15.56 -6.36 -1.78
N MET A 23 15.74 -6.61 -3.07
CA MET A 23 16.96 -6.28 -3.81
C MET A 23 16.87 -4.85 -4.35
N VAL A 24 17.86 -4.03 -4.06
CA VAL A 24 17.94 -2.63 -4.52
C VAL A 24 18.65 -2.56 -5.87
N GLY A 25 17.95 -2.11 -6.90
CA GLY A 25 18.45 -1.82 -8.24
C GLY A 25 18.64 -0.32 -8.51
N GLU A 26 19.05 0.00 -9.74
CA GLU A 26 19.40 1.38 -10.15
C GLU A 26 18.22 2.36 -10.09
N ASN A 27 16.98 1.86 -10.20
CA ASN A 27 15.77 2.68 -10.16
C ASN A 27 15.21 2.88 -8.75
N ASP A 28 15.76 2.24 -7.72
CA ASP A 28 15.30 2.32 -6.33
C ASP A 28 15.74 3.60 -5.63
N THR A 29 15.36 4.72 -6.24
CA THR A 29 15.61 6.06 -5.73
C THR A 29 14.42 6.54 -4.89
N VAL A 30 14.69 7.44 -3.94
CA VAL A 30 13.63 8.07 -3.13
C VAL A 30 12.61 8.77 -4.03
N ASP A 31 13.05 9.51 -5.04
CA ASP A 31 12.17 10.24 -5.95
C ASP A 31 11.24 9.30 -6.74
N HIS A 32 11.79 8.17 -7.22
CA HIS A 32 11.00 7.16 -7.91
C HIS A 32 9.91 6.57 -7.01
N TRP A 33 10.28 6.13 -5.80
CA TRP A 33 9.33 5.51 -4.87
C TRP A 33 8.29 6.50 -4.33
N VAL A 34 8.66 7.76 -4.08
CA VAL A 34 7.71 8.82 -3.72
C VAL A 34 6.72 9.09 -4.85
N ALA A 35 7.19 9.12 -6.11
CA ALA A 35 6.31 9.29 -7.26
C ALA A 35 5.33 8.11 -7.42
N CYS A 36 5.84 6.87 -7.32
CA CYS A 36 5.02 5.66 -7.36
C CYS A 36 3.95 5.65 -6.25
N TYR A 37 4.33 5.96 -5.01
CA TYR A 37 3.38 6.03 -3.90
C TYR A 37 2.29 7.08 -4.13
N ARG A 38 2.63 8.26 -4.67
CA ARG A 38 1.64 9.29 -5.03
C ARG A 38 0.70 8.85 -6.13
N GLU A 39 1.18 8.13 -7.13
CA GLU A 39 0.34 7.55 -8.18
C GLU A 39 -0.67 6.56 -7.59
N GLN A 40 -0.22 5.68 -6.71
CA GLN A 40 -1.09 4.72 -6.03
C GLN A 40 -2.15 5.39 -5.15
N ILE A 41 -1.80 6.52 -4.49
CA ILE A 41 -2.77 7.35 -3.77
C ILE A 41 -3.88 7.83 -4.70
N GLU A 42 -3.54 8.39 -5.86
CA GLU A 42 -4.55 8.92 -6.80
C GLU A 42 -5.43 7.81 -7.38
N GLN A 43 -4.84 6.66 -7.73
CA GLN A 43 -5.58 5.48 -8.16
C GLN A 43 -6.54 5.00 -7.06
N SER A 44 -6.07 4.88 -5.82
CA SER A 44 -6.87 4.46 -4.67
C SER A 44 -8.02 5.44 -4.39
N ARG A 45 -7.77 6.75 -4.44
CA ARG A 45 -8.82 7.78 -4.30
C ARG A 45 -9.92 7.63 -5.34
N ALA A 46 -9.55 7.42 -6.60
CA ALA A 46 -10.51 7.25 -7.68
C ALA A 46 -11.38 6.00 -7.48
N VAL A 47 -10.78 4.88 -7.04
CA VAL A 47 -11.52 3.64 -6.71
C VAL A 47 -12.45 3.88 -5.52
N ALA A 48 -11.95 4.41 -4.41
CA ALA A 48 -12.73 4.63 -3.21
C ALA A 48 -13.92 5.59 -3.45
N ALA A 49 -13.72 6.64 -4.26
CA ALA A 49 -14.79 7.56 -4.62
C ALA A 49 -15.90 6.93 -5.48
N SER A 50 -15.63 5.79 -6.13
CA SER A 50 -16.59 5.07 -6.97
C SER A 50 -17.42 4.03 -6.23
N MET A 51 -17.18 3.82 -4.93
CA MET A 51 -17.78 2.75 -4.14
C MET A 51 -18.53 3.31 -2.92
N ASP A 52 -19.60 2.62 -2.53
CA ASP A 52 -20.25 2.88 -1.24
C ASP A 52 -19.45 2.27 -0.09
N LEU A 53 -19.41 2.93 1.07
CA LEU A 53 -18.62 2.50 2.23
C LEU A 53 -19.02 1.13 2.77
N ASP A 54 -20.28 0.72 2.59
CA ASP A 54 -20.79 -0.58 3.02
C ASP A 54 -20.69 -1.64 1.91
N SER A 55 -20.11 -1.30 0.75
CA SER A 55 -19.84 -2.26 -0.32
C SER A 55 -18.88 -3.35 0.17
N PRO A 56 -19.16 -4.63 -0.11
CA PRO A 56 -18.25 -5.72 0.25
C PRO A 56 -16.92 -5.59 -0.48
N CYS A 57 -15.83 -5.99 0.18
CA CYS A 57 -14.53 -6.07 -0.47
C CYS A 57 -14.51 -7.17 -1.55
N ALA A 58 -13.54 -7.08 -2.47
CA ALA A 58 -13.39 -8.06 -3.56
C ALA A 58 -12.93 -9.45 -3.09
N ARG A 59 -12.60 -9.61 -1.80
CA ARG A 59 -12.09 -10.84 -1.18
C ARG A 59 -13.18 -11.51 -0.34
N PRO A 60 -13.96 -12.44 -0.91
CA PRO A 60 -15.08 -13.05 -0.21
C PRO A 60 -14.64 -13.93 0.97
N ASP A 61 -13.36 -14.31 1.05
CA ASP A 61 -12.74 -15.03 2.16
C ASP A 61 -12.51 -14.14 3.39
N LEU A 62 -12.47 -12.81 3.20
CA LEU A 62 -12.39 -11.83 4.28
C LEU A 62 -13.81 -11.45 4.71
N ILE A 63 -14.44 -12.37 5.45
CA ILE A 63 -15.78 -12.20 6.01
C ILE A 63 -15.84 -10.87 6.78
N GLU A 64 -16.90 -10.08 6.57
CA GLU A 64 -17.15 -8.75 7.18
C GLU A 64 -16.23 -7.59 6.74
N CYS A 65 -15.36 -7.77 5.75
CA CYS A 65 -14.59 -6.65 5.19
C CYS A 65 -15.40 -5.87 4.13
N ASN A 66 -15.73 -4.61 4.43
CA ASN A 66 -16.31 -3.64 3.50
C ASN A 66 -15.32 -2.49 3.21
N VAL A 67 -15.69 -1.58 2.29
CA VAL A 67 -14.82 -0.44 1.93
C VAL A 67 -14.46 0.41 3.15
N ARG A 68 -15.39 0.63 4.10
CA ARG A 68 -15.11 1.34 5.36
C ARG A 68 -14.00 0.67 6.16
N TYR A 69 -14.07 -0.64 6.32
CA TYR A 69 -13.03 -1.42 7.00
C TYR A 69 -11.67 -1.26 6.30
N VAL A 70 -11.63 -1.40 4.98
CA VAL A 70 -10.38 -1.27 4.20
C VAL A 70 -9.76 0.12 4.38
N LEU A 71 -10.56 1.19 4.30
CA LEU A 71 -10.04 2.55 4.48
C LEU A 71 -9.49 2.78 5.88
N PHE A 72 -10.16 2.28 6.92
CA PHE A 72 -9.66 2.35 8.29
C PHE A 72 -8.36 1.57 8.45
N HIS A 73 -8.29 0.37 7.87
CA HIS A 73 -7.09 -0.46 7.88
C HIS A 73 -5.92 0.24 7.18
N MET A 74 -6.14 0.91 6.03
CA MET A 74 -5.09 1.66 5.35
C MET A 74 -4.57 2.84 6.17
N ILE A 75 -5.41 3.50 6.98
CA ILE A 75 -4.98 4.55 7.91
C ILE A 75 -4.08 3.97 9.01
N GLU A 76 -4.52 2.87 9.64
CA GLU A 76 -3.75 2.17 10.67
C GLU A 76 -2.38 1.72 10.13
N GLU A 77 -2.39 1.08 8.97
CA GLU A 77 -1.20 0.56 8.32
C GLU A 77 -0.21 1.68 7.96
N THR A 78 -0.71 2.78 7.40
CA THR A 78 0.12 3.95 7.07
C THR A 78 0.73 4.56 8.34
N ALA A 79 -0.04 4.69 9.42
CA ALA A 79 0.46 5.22 10.69
C ALA A 79 1.54 4.30 11.30
N ARG A 80 1.33 2.98 11.25
CA ARG A 80 2.28 1.98 11.73
C ARG A 80 3.61 2.07 10.98
N HIS A 81 3.56 2.15 9.65
CA HIS A 81 4.76 2.28 8.83
C HIS A 81 5.47 3.63 8.99
N ALA A 82 4.72 4.72 9.12
CA ALA A 82 5.29 6.03 9.41
C ALA A 82 6.07 6.03 10.74
N GLY A 83 5.50 5.42 11.79
CA GLY A 83 6.19 5.26 13.08
C GLY A 83 7.48 4.43 12.97
N HIS A 84 7.46 3.33 12.21
CA HIS A 84 8.69 2.55 11.97
C HIS A 84 9.77 3.34 11.23
N ALA A 85 9.37 4.10 10.20
CA ALA A 85 10.29 4.94 9.45
C ALA A 85 10.90 6.04 10.33
N ASP A 86 10.11 6.62 11.24
CA ASP A 86 10.58 7.63 12.18
C ASP A 86 11.64 7.07 13.14
N ILE A 87 11.41 5.88 13.72
CA ILE A 87 12.40 5.20 14.57
C ILE A 87 13.72 4.96 13.82
N ILE A 88 13.66 4.55 12.55
CA ILE A 88 14.85 4.36 11.72
C ILE A 88 15.59 5.68 11.53
N ARG A 89 14.85 6.75 11.18
CA ARG A 89 15.43 8.09 10.98
C ARG A 89 16.10 8.61 12.25
N GLU A 90 15.41 8.57 13.39
CA GLU A 90 15.95 8.97 14.70
C GLU A 90 17.22 8.18 15.07
N THR A 91 17.26 6.90 14.72
CA THR A 91 18.44 6.05 14.95
C THR A 91 19.64 6.47 14.09
N LEU A 92 19.39 7.00 12.89
CA LEU A 92 20.44 7.42 11.95
C LEU A 92 20.96 8.83 12.25
N ASP A 93 20.10 9.77 12.63
CA ASP A 93 20.45 11.20 12.78
C ASP A 93 20.57 11.67 14.25
N GLY A 94 20.11 10.85 15.21
CA GLY A 94 20.17 11.15 16.65
C GLY A 94 19.15 12.19 17.13
N SER A 95 18.28 12.69 16.26
CA SER A 95 17.14 13.54 16.63
C SER A 95 16.01 12.71 17.25
N ARG A 96 15.03 13.38 17.86
CA ARG A 96 13.86 12.73 18.50
C ARG A 96 12.58 13.50 18.17
N GLY A 97 11.52 12.75 17.93
CA GLY A 97 10.23 13.25 17.48
C GLY A 97 10.26 13.67 16.01
N MET A 98 9.06 13.99 15.50
CA MET A 98 8.86 14.63 14.21
C MET A 98 9.33 16.10 14.21
#